data_AF-A0A6P0XUY5-F1
#
_entry.id   AF-A0A6P0XUY5-F1
#
_cell.length_a   1.000
_cell.length_b   1.000
_cell.length_c   1.000
_cell.angle_alpha   90.00
_cell.angle_beta   90.00
_cell.angle_gamma   90.00
#
_symmetry.space_group_name_H-M   'P 1'
#
loop_
_entity.id
_entity.type
_entity.pdbx_description
1 polymer ?
#
loop_
_entity_poly.entity_id
_entity_poly.type
_entity_poly.pdbx_seq_one_letter_code
_entity_poly.pdbx_strand_id
1 'polypeptide(L)'
;SREGKEYTQGIELLQQLVMAKAFPKLAASERLKYVEQVFDHQDTLVRLCRISGGHIRNLLGMLYRCIQEQDPPIAQSTLESIIRESRDRLLLAIDDREWQLLFQVVNEQKVKGEAEYQVLLRSMFVFEYRDEKGNWFGLNPLLLEADKYRVWQKQQEVIK
;
A
#
# COMPACT_ATOMS: atom_id res chain seq x y z
N SER A 1 9.98 -4.59 -2.80
CA SER A 1 10.79 -4.84 -4.01
C SER A 1 10.36 -6.16 -4.62
N ARG A 2 10.86 -6.52 -5.82
CA ARG A 2 10.52 -7.79 -6.48
C ARG A 2 10.80 -9.02 -5.59
N GLU A 3 11.80 -8.93 -4.73
CA GLU A 3 12.17 -9.99 -3.77
C GLU A 3 11.31 -10.01 -2.50
N GLY A 4 10.24 -9.21 -2.42
CA GLY A 4 9.41 -9.08 -1.23
C GLY A 4 10.05 -8.28 -0.08
N LYS A 5 11.27 -7.75 -0.27
CA LYS A 5 11.96 -6.91 0.72
C LYS A 5 11.47 -5.46 0.67
N GLU A 6 11.61 -4.74 1.78
CA GLU A 6 11.35 -3.30 1.79
C GLU A 6 12.27 -2.57 0.82
N TYR A 7 11.74 -1.53 0.17
CA TYR A 7 12.51 -0.66 -0.71
C TYR A 7 12.62 0.72 -0.06
N THR A 8 13.58 0.86 0.85
CA THR A 8 13.73 2.01 1.76
C THR A 8 13.80 3.34 1.02
N GLN A 9 14.59 3.41 -0.07
CA GLN A 9 14.69 4.62 -0.89
C GLN A 9 13.32 5.07 -1.44
N GLY A 10 12.50 4.12 -1.88
CA GLY A 10 11.13 4.41 -2.30
C GLY A 10 10.28 4.95 -1.16
N ILE A 11 10.38 4.34 0.02
CA ILE A 11 9.64 4.78 1.22
C ILE A 11 10.06 6.20 1.62
N GLU A 12 11.35 6.53 1.63
CA GLU A 12 11.87 7.88 1.90
C GLU A 12 11.34 8.92 0.91
N LEU A 13 11.25 8.59 -0.38
CA LEU A 13 10.67 9.48 -1.39
C LEU A 13 9.17 9.73 -1.15
N LEU A 14 8.41 8.72 -0.74
CA LEU A 14 6.99 8.88 -0.40
C LEU A 14 6.81 9.74 0.85
N GLN A 15 7.66 9.57 1.86
CA GLN A 15 7.68 10.42 3.05
C GLN A 15 7.92 11.88 2.68
N GLN A 16 8.91 12.15 1.81
CA GLN A 16 9.18 13.48 1.29
C GLN A 16 8.00 14.06 0.52
N LEU A 17 7.33 13.26 -0.31
CA LEU A 17 6.15 13.68 -1.05
C LEU A 17 5.02 14.14 -0.11
N VAL A 18 4.73 13.36 0.93
CA VAL A 18 3.71 13.71 1.93
C VAL A 18 4.09 15.00 2.66
N MET A 19 5.33 15.07 3.18
CA MET A 19 5.77 16.22 3.96
C MET A 19 5.95 17.49 3.11
N ALA A 20 6.21 17.36 1.81
CA ALA A 20 6.24 18.49 0.88
C ALA A 20 4.86 19.13 0.67
N LYS A 21 3.76 18.38 0.87
CA LYS A 21 2.40 18.94 0.84
C LYS A 21 2.10 19.77 2.07
N ALA A 22 2.53 19.31 3.25
CA ALA A 22 2.36 20.04 4.50
C ALA A 22 3.30 21.27 4.58
N PHE A 23 4.54 21.13 4.12
CA PHE A 23 5.59 22.14 4.24
C PHE A 23 6.26 22.44 2.88
N PRO A 24 5.54 23.06 1.93
CA PRO A 24 6.04 23.28 0.57
C PRO A 24 7.23 24.25 0.49
N LYS A 25 7.38 25.13 1.48
CA LYS A 25 8.45 26.14 1.53
C LYS A 25 9.75 25.63 2.18
N LEU A 26 9.71 24.49 2.88
CA LEU A 26 10.90 23.92 3.51
C LEU A 26 11.71 23.10 2.51
N ALA A 27 13.03 23.05 2.71
CA ALA A 27 13.92 22.18 1.96
C ALA A 27 13.67 20.71 2.32
N ALA A 28 13.94 19.79 1.38
CA ALA A 28 13.72 18.34 1.59
C ALA A 28 14.47 17.80 2.83
N SER A 29 15.69 18.28 3.07
CA SER A 29 16.51 17.92 4.24
C SER A 29 15.94 18.39 5.59
N GLU A 30 14.99 19.32 5.58
CA GLU A 30 14.40 19.90 6.80
C GLU A 30 12.99 19.38 7.07
N ARG A 31 12.24 19.02 6.02
CA ARG A 31 10.82 18.62 6.14
C ARG A 31 10.57 17.50 7.13
N LEU A 32 11.43 16.47 7.16
CA LEU A 32 11.23 15.31 8.03
C LEU A 32 11.40 15.64 9.52
N LYS A 33 12.04 16.77 9.86
CA LYS A 33 12.12 17.25 11.25
C LYS A 33 10.76 17.67 11.82
N TYR A 34 9.78 17.89 10.95
CA TYR A 34 8.45 18.36 11.30
C TYR A 34 7.36 17.29 11.15
N VAL A 35 7.74 16.00 11.11
CA VAL A 35 6.77 14.90 10.99
C VAL A 35 5.77 14.91 12.14
N GLU A 36 6.22 15.21 13.35
CA GLU A 36 5.36 15.27 14.55
C GLU A 36 4.31 16.40 14.52
N GLN A 37 4.38 17.31 13.54
CA GLN A 37 3.31 18.30 13.30
C GLN A 37 2.19 17.77 12.38
N VAL A 38 2.44 16.67 11.66
CA VAL A 38 1.51 16.09 10.68
C VAL A 38 1.01 14.72 11.12
N PHE A 39 1.86 13.93 11.76
CA PHE A 39 1.61 12.60 12.30
C PHE A 39 2.04 12.55 13.75
N ASP A 40 1.44 11.69 14.56
CA ASP A 40 1.83 11.53 15.96
C ASP A 40 3.27 11.00 16.13
N HIS A 41 3.71 10.13 15.22
CA HIS A 41 5.04 9.52 15.21
C HIS A 41 5.54 9.31 13.77
N GLN A 42 6.86 9.22 13.61
CA GLN A 42 7.49 8.85 12.33
C GLN A 42 6.93 7.54 11.76
N ASP A 43 6.68 6.57 12.64
CA ASP A 43 6.18 5.25 12.25
C ASP A 43 4.79 5.29 11.63
N THR A 44 3.94 6.25 12.01
CA THR A 44 2.61 6.44 11.39
C THR A 44 2.73 6.90 9.95
N LEU A 45 3.65 7.83 9.66
CA LEU A 45 3.96 8.23 8.28
C LEU A 45 4.54 7.05 7.47
N VAL A 46 5.51 6.33 8.05
CA VAL A 46 6.11 5.15 7.39
C VAL A 46 5.06 4.08 7.12
N ARG A 47 4.14 3.85 8.06
CA ARG A 47 3.02 2.91 7.93
C ARG A 47 2.10 3.29 6.77
N LEU A 48 1.73 4.57 6.64
CA LEU A 48 0.95 5.09 5.53
C LEU A 48 1.67 4.87 4.18
N CYS A 49 3.00 5.14 4.13
CA CYS A 49 3.79 4.90 2.93
C CYS A 49 3.82 3.40 2.55
N ARG A 50 4.04 2.51 3.52
CA ARG A 50 4.08 1.06 3.30
C ARG A 50 2.75 0.51 2.78
N ILE A 51 1.64 0.83 3.47
CA ILE A 51 0.32 0.28 3.12
C ILE A 51 -0.20 0.82 1.78
N SER A 52 0.32 1.96 1.31
CA SER A 52 0.00 2.48 -0.03
C SER A 52 0.57 1.64 -1.17
N GLY A 53 1.57 0.78 -0.90
CA GLY A 53 2.29 0.02 -1.93
C GLY A 53 3.09 0.90 -2.88
N GLY A 54 3.40 2.14 -2.49
CA GLY A 54 4.00 3.14 -3.40
C GLY A 54 3.04 3.69 -4.45
N HIS A 55 1.76 3.32 -4.41
CA HIS A 55 0.76 3.85 -5.33
C HIS A 55 0.27 5.23 -4.86
N ILE A 56 0.69 6.29 -5.55
CA ILE A 56 0.46 7.69 -5.14
C ILE A 56 -1.03 8.00 -4.93
N ARG A 57 -1.93 7.47 -5.77
CA ARG A 57 -3.38 7.66 -5.60
C ARG A 57 -3.88 7.08 -4.27
N ASN A 58 -3.37 5.91 -3.86
CA ASN A 58 -3.77 5.27 -2.62
C ASN A 58 -3.18 6.02 -1.43
N LEU A 59 -1.91 6.41 -1.53
CA LEU A 59 -1.22 7.21 -0.53
C LEU A 59 -1.99 8.51 -0.22
N LEU A 60 -2.26 9.31 -1.25
CA LEU A 60 -2.94 10.59 -1.10
C LEU A 60 -4.41 10.42 -0.73
N GLY A 61 -5.08 9.38 -1.24
CA GLY A 61 -6.46 9.05 -0.87
C GLY A 61 -6.60 8.70 0.61
N MET A 62 -5.74 7.84 1.15
CA MET A 62 -5.73 7.50 2.57
C MET A 62 -5.34 8.70 3.44
N LEU A 63 -4.33 9.48 3.03
CA LEU A 63 -3.94 10.70 3.73
C LEU A 63 -5.11 11.69 3.82
N TYR A 64 -5.81 11.93 2.71
CA TYR A 64 -6.97 12.82 2.67
C TYR A 64 -8.06 12.34 3.63
N ARG A 65 -8.36 11.04 3.66
CA ARG A 65 -9.34 10.48 4.60
C ARG A 65 -8.92 10.65 6.06
N CYS A 66 -7.63 10.52 6.38
CA CYS A 66 -7.13 10.79 7.74
C CYS A 66 -7.38 12.24 8.14
N ILE A 67 -7.10 13.20 7.24
CA ILE A 67 -7.32 14.63 7.47
C ILE A 67 -8.81 14.97 7.63
N GLN A 68 -9.71 14.24 6.96
CA GLN A 68 -11.15 14.41 7.13
C GLN A 68 -11.65 13.92 8.50
N GLU A 69 -10.99 12.91 9.07
CA GLU A 69 -11.37 12.31 10.35
C GLU A 69 -10.78 13.06 11.54
N GLN A 70 -9.55 13.58 11.39
CA GLN A 70 -8.80 14.18 12.49
C GLN A 70 -7.88 15.30 11.97
N ASP A 71 -7.86 16.43 12.68
CA ASP A 71 -6.82 17.44 12.49
C ASP A 71 -5.43 16.87 12.83
N PRO A 72 -4.36 17.26 12.13
CA PRO A 72 -3.00 16.87 12.49
C PRO A 72 -2.63 17.27 13.93
N PRO A 73 -1.79 16.47 14.62
CA PRO A 73 -1.09 15.29 14.13
C PRO A 73 -1.98 14.05 14.02
N ILE A 74 -1.96 13.38 12.86
CA ILE A 74 -2.73 12.16 12.58
C ILE A 74 -2.25 11.05 13.50
N ALA A 75 -3.16 10.53 14.33
CA ALA A 75 -2.85 9.43 15.23
C ALA A 75 -2.73 8.10 14.47
N GLN A 76 -1.88 7.19 14.97
CA GLN A 76 -1.77 5.84 14.43
C GLN A 76 -3.12 5.12 14.39
N SER A 77 -3.96 5.27 15.43
CA SER A 77 -5.29 4.66 15.50
C SER A 77 -6.22 5.12 14.37
N THR A 78 -6.18 6.41 14.02
CA THR A 78 -6.92 7.00 12.90
C THR A 78 -6.48 6.37 11.59
N LEU A 79 -5.16 6.31 11.34
CA LEU A 79 -4.62 5.66 10.15
C LEU A 79 -5.04 4.18 10.06
N GLU A 80 -4.92 3.42 11.16
CA GLU A 80 -5.31 2.00 11.17
C GLU A 80 -6.83 1.82 10.94
N SER A 81 -7.69 2.74 11.37
CA SER A 81 -9.12 2.70 11.02
C SER A 81 -9.35 2.90 9.53
N ILE A 82 -8.71 3.92 8.94
CA ILE A 82 -8.77 4.19 7.51
C ILE A 82 -8.23 3.00 6.69
N ILE A 83 -7.17 2.33 7.15
CA ILE A 83 -6.61 1.12 6.54
C ILE A 83 -7.64 -0.02 6.57
N ARG A 84 -8.22 -0.33 7.74
CA ARG A 84 -9.24 -1.38 7.88
C ARG A 84 -10.43 -1.14 6.95
N GLU A 85 -10.99 0.07 6.95
CA GLU A 85 -12.12 0.42 6.09
C GLU A 85 -11.77 0.37 4.60
N SER A 86 -10.55 0.75 4.23
CA SER A 86 -10.09 0.67 2.83
C SER A 86 -9.93 -0.78 2.39
N ARG A 87 -9.36 -1.63 3.25
CA ARG A 87 -9.26 -3.07 3.03
C ARG A 87 -10.66 -3.68 2.89
N ASP A 88 -11.56 -3.42 3.83
CA ASP A 88 -12.88 -4.06 3.86
C ASP A 88 -13.70 -3.69 2.62
N ARG A 89 -13.65 -2.42 2.17
CA ARG A 89 -14.25 -2.03 0.88
C ARG A 89 -13.64 -2.75 -0.32
N LEU A 90 -12.33 -2.97 -0.30
CA LEU A 90 -11.64 -3.70 -1.37
C LEU A 90 -12.08 -5.17 -1.37
N LEU A 91 -12.18 -5.80 -0.20
CA LEU A 91 -12.60 -7.19 -0.03
C LEU A 91 -14.02 -7.45 -0.52
N LEU A 92 -14.95 -6.50 -0.30
CA LEU A 92 -16.33 -6.61 -0.78
C LEU A 92 -16.45 -6.69 -2.31
N ALA A 93 -15.43 -6.21 -3.03
CA ALA A 93 -15.40 -6.20 -4.48
C ALA A 93 -14.69 -7.42 -5.09
N ILE A 94 -14.18 -8.35 -4.27
CA ILE A 94 -13.41 -9.51 -4.73
C ILE A 94 -14.23 -10.79 -4.61
N ASP A 95 -14.50 -11.44 -5.73
CA ASP A 95 -15.13 -12.76 -5.77
C ASP A 95 -14.12 -13.93 -5.61
N ASP A 96 -14.62 -15.16 -5.48
CA ASP A 96 -13.76 -16.33 -5.29
C ASP A 96 -12.85 -16.64 -6.49
N ARG A 97 -13.28 -16.30 -7.71
CA ARG A 97 -12.47 -16.48 -8.92
C ARG A 97 -11.33 -15.48 -8.94
N GLU A 98 -11.60 -14.23 -8.59
CA GLU A 98 -10.59 -13.18 -8.47
C GLU A 98 -9.57 -13.53 -7.38
N TRP A 99 -10.00 -14.09 -6.24
CA TRP A 99 -9.06 -14.60 -5.23
C TRP A 99 -8.09 -15.65 -5.77
N GLN A 100 -8.55 -16.58 -6.61
CA GLN A 100 -7.67 -17.57 -7.24
C GLN A 100 -6.62 -16.90 -8.14
N LEU A 101 -7.04 -15.91 -8.92
CA LEU A 101 -6.11 -15.14 -9.77
C LEU A 101 -5.12 -14.33 -8.94
N LEU A 102 -5.54 -13.74 -7.82
CA LEU A 102 -4.66 -13.00 -6.92
C LEU A 102 -3.56 -13.91 -6.34
N PHE A 103 -3.90 -15.15 -5.95
CA PHE A 103 -2.90 -16.13 -5.50
C PHE A 103 -1.93 -16.55 -6.62
N GLN A 104 -2.41 -16.65 -7.87
CA GLN A 104 -1.54 -16.89 -9.01
C GLN A 104 -0.57 -15.73 -9.24
N VAL A 105 -1.02 -14.47 -9.12
CA VAL A 105 -0.16 -13.29 -9.22
C VAL A 105 0.94 -13.30 -8.17
N VAL A 106 0.64 -13.72 -6.92
CA VAL A 106 1.65 -13.80 -5.86
C VAL A 106 2.76 -14.79 -6.22
N ASN A 107 2.41 -15.94 -6.80
CA ASN A 107 3.36 -16.99 -7.16
C ASN A 107 4.14 -16.66 -8.44
N GLU A 108 3.49 -16.10 -9.46
CA GLU A 108 4.10 -15.87 -10.77
C GLU A 108 4.72 -14.47 -10.93
N GLN A 109 4.31 -13.50 -10.10
CA GLN A 109 4.61 -12.06 -10.22
C GLN A 109 4.31 -11.48 -11.61
N LYS A 110 3.38 -12.11 -12.33
CA LYS A 110 3.01 -11.79 -13.71
C LYS A 110 1.50 -11.72 -13.83
N VAL A 111 1.08 -10.84 -14.74
CA VAL A 111 -0.28 -10.75 -15.24
C VAL A 111 -0.22 -11.16 -16.71
N LYS A 112 -0.92 -12.22 -17.10
CA LYS A 112 -1.03 -12.68 -18.50
C LYS A 112 -2.32 -12.13 -19.12
N GLY A 113 -2.30 -11.87 -20.42
CA GLY A 113 -3.30 -11.07 -21.14
C GLY A 113 -4.71 -11.66 -21.27
N GLU A 114 -5.41 -11.81 -20.15
CA GLU A 114 -6.85 -12.10 -20.09
C GLU A 114 -7.61 -10.88 -19.56
N ALA A 115 -8.88 -10.73 -19.93
CA ALA A 115 -9.72 -9.60 -19.51
C ALA A 115 -9.84 -9.52 -17.98
N GLU A 116 -9.83 -10.68 -17.32
CA GLU A 116 -9.90 -10.85 -15.87
C GLU A 116 -8.72 -10.17 -15.16
N TYR A 117 -7.50 -10.24 -15.72
CA TYR A 117 -6.37 -9.57 -15.10
C TYR A 117 -6.39 -8.05 -15.29
N GLN A 118 -7.01 -7.56 -16.37
CA GLN A 118 -7.27 -6.12 -16.53
C GLN A 118 -8.26 -5.62 -15.48
N VAL A 119 -9.21 -6.46 -15.07
CA VAL A 119 -10.11 -6.16 -13.95
C VAL A 119 -9.29 -6.03 -12.65
N LEU A 120 -8.37 -6.95 -12.35
CA LEU A 120 -7.55 -6.86 -11.12
C LEU A 120 -6.74 -5.56 -11.04
N LEU A 121 -6.18 -5.08 -12.16
CA LEU A 121 -5.44 -3.83 -12.22
C LEU A 121 -6.36 -2.61 -12.07
N ARG A 122 -7.50 -2.59 -12.77
CA ARG A 122 -8.47 -1.48 -12.71
C ARG A 122 -9.13 -1.35 -11.33
N SER A 123 -9.38 -2.48 -10.68
CA SER A 123 -9.94 -2.55 -9.33
C SER A 123 -8.91 -2.31 -8.23
N MET A 124 -7.64 -2.04 -8.59
CA MET A 124 -6.56 -1.77 -7.63
C MET A 124 -6.27 -2.94 -6.68
N PHE A 125 -6.55 -4.18 -7.10
CA PHE A 125 -6.22 -5.38 -6.33
C PHE A 125 -4.74 -5.75 -6.49
N VAL A 126 -4.17 -5.42 -7.65
CA VAL A 126 -2.78 -5.66 -8.02
C VAL A 126 -2.16 -4.35 -8.49
N PHE A 127 -0.89 -4.13 -8.15
CA PHE A 127 -0.08 -3.05 -8.69
C PHE A 127 1.00 -3.58 -9.62
N GLU A 128 1.24 -2.81 -10.67
CA GLU A 128 2.40 -2.97 -11.53
C GLU A 128 3.58 -2.16 -10.97
N TYR A 129 4.70 -2.84 -10.81
CA TYR A 129 5.98 -2.29 -10.39
C TYR A 129 7.00 -2.47 -11.50
N ARG A 130 8.07 -1.67 -11.47
CA ARG A 130 9.16 -1.75 -12.44
C ARG A 130 10.51 -1.69 -11.77
N ASP A 131 11.42 -2.52 -12.25
CA ASP A 131 12.84 -2.49 -11.91
C ASP A 131 13.70 -2.75 -13.16
N GLU A 132 15.00 -2.93 -12.99
CA GLU A 132 15.95 -3.21 -14.07
C GLU A 132 15.63 -4.50 -14.85
N LYS A 133 14.89 -5.45 -14.24
CA LYS A 133 14.45 -6.70 -14.86
C LYS A 133 13.10 -6.56 -15.58
N GLY A 134 12.56 -5.34 -15.65
CA GLY A 134 11.28 -5.03 -16.27
C GLY A 134 10.14 -4.95 -15.26
N ASN A 135 8.92 -5.20 -15.74
CA ASN A 135 7.74 -5.05 -14.91
C ASN A 135 7.49 -6.32 -14.08
N TRP A 136 6.81 -6.16 -12.95
CA TRP A 136 6.30 -7.24 -12.12
C TRP A 136 5.08 -6.79 -11.36
N PHE A 137 4.31 -7.76 -10.89
CA PHE A 137 3.02 -7.50 -10.27
C PHE A 137 3.03 -8.01 -8.84
N GLY A 138 2.45 -7.21 -7.95
CA GLY A 138 2.26 -7.56 -6.55
C GLY A 138 0.88 -7.12 -6.09
N LEU A 139 0.35 -7.81 -5.08
CA LEU A 139 -0.93 -7.43 -4.50
C LEU A 139 -0.85 -6.03 -3.89
N ASN A 140 -1.99 -5.35 -3.90
CA ASN A 140 -2.23 -4.19 -3.05
C ASN A 140 -1.97 -4.60 -1.59
N PRO A 141 -1.11 -3.88 -0.83
CA PRO A 141 -0.77 -4.26 0.54
C PRO A 141 -1.98 -4.37 1.49
N LEU A 142 -3.08 -3.67 1.21
CA LEU A 142 -4.33 -3.84 1.95
C LEU A 142 -4.81 -5.30 1.94
N LEU A 143 -4.67 -6.01 0.81
CA LEU A 143 -5.06 -7.41 0.67
C LEU A 143 -4.14 -8.37 1.40
N LEU A 144 -2.87 -8.01 1.60
CA LEU A 144 -1.92 -8.82 2.38
C LEU A 144 -2.32 -8.89 3.87
N GLU A 145 -3.12 -7.93 4.34
CA GLU A 145 -3.64 -7.88 5.71
C GLU A 145 -5.03 -8.50 5.85
N ALA A 146 -5.57 -9.09 4.79
CA ALA A 146 -6.82 -9.83 4.83
C ALA A 146 -6.62 -11.25 5.40
N ASP A 147 -7.58 -11.71 6.20
CA ASP A 147 -7.48 -13.04 6.82
C ASP A 147 -7.40 -14.17 5.79
N LYS A 148 -8.15 -14.06 4.68
CA LYS A 148 -8.11 -15.03 3.58
C LYS A 148 -6.69 -15.18 3.00
N TYR A 149 -5.97 -14.06 2.83
CA TYR A 149 -4.59 -14.09 2.38
C TYR A 149 -3.65 -14.71 3.43
N ARG A 150 -3.77 -14.28 4.69
CA ARG A 150 -2.92 -14.79 5.80
C ARG A 150 -3.08 -16.29 6.03
N VAL A 151 -4.30 -16.82 5.91
CA VAL A 151 -4.58 -18.26 5.99
C VAL A 151 -3.94 -18.99 4.82
N TRP A 152 -4.12 -18.51 3.60
CA TRP A 152 -3.50 -19.09 2.40
C TRP A 152 -1.97 -19.10 2.50
N GLN A 153 -1.35 -17.99 2.95
CA GLN A 153 0.09 -17.87 3.10
C GLN A 153 0.66 -18.92 4.08
N LYS A 154 0.01 -19.08 5.25
CA LYS A 154 0.41 -20.11 6.23
C LYS A 154 0.33 -21.52 5.66
N GLN A 155 -0.66 -21.82 4.83
CA GLN A 155 -0.77 -23.13 4.18
C GLN A 155 0.37 -23.39 3.19
N GLN A 156 0.86 -22.36 2.50
CA GLN A 156 2.01 -22.49 1.58
C GLN A 156 3.34 -22.73 2.32
N GLU A 157 3.48 -22.20 3.54
CA GLU A 157 4.68 -22.39 4.38
C GLU A 157 4.79 -23.80 4.94
N VAL A 158 3.67 -24.48 5.18
CA VAL A 158 3.63 -25.87 5.69
C VAL A 158 3.96 -26.91 4.60
N ILE A 159 3.85 -26.54 3.33
CA ILE A 159 4.05 -27.44 2.17
C ILE A 159 5.51 -27.38 1.64
N LYS A 160 6.32 -26.41 2.10
CA LYS A 160 7.74 -26.26 1.76
C LYS A 160 8.65 -26.92 2.78
#